data_AF-A0AAD2Q237-F1
#
_entry.id   AF-A0AAD2Q237-F1
#
_cell.length_a   1.000
_cell.length_b   1.000
_cell.length_c   1.000
_cell.angle_alpha   90.00
_cell.angle_beta   90.00
_cell.angle_gamma   90.00
#
_symmetry.space_group_name_H-M   'P 1'
#
loop_
_entity.id
_entity.type
_entity.pdbx_description
1 polymer ?
#
loop_
_entity_poly.entity_id
_entity_poly.type
_entity_poly.pdbx_seq_one_letter_code
_entity_poly.pdbx_strand_id
1 'polypeptide(L)'
;AGPATPFQFLYMSGATAVRDQSTKLEGPSSRSHLMRGDVENLVLAFAAEHAGFKAGSVKPGLIKKRAELPELLPTAEKNGWPTIALEDCCSAMLDVVINGFEKEPL
;
A
#
# COMPACT_ATOMS: atom_id res chain seq x y z
N ALA A 1 -26.34 18.35 3.35
CA ALA A 1 -25.03 17.97 3.90
C ALA A 1 -25.10 16.47 4.21
N GLY A 2 -24.26 15.65 3.58
CA GLY A 2 -24.19 14.21 3.89
C GLY A 2 -23.68 13.98 5.32
N PRO A 3 -23.85 12.77 5.89
CA PRO A 3 -23.36 12.47 7.23
C PRO A 3 -21.86 12.78 7.33
N ALA A 4 -21.43 13.28 8.50
CA ALA A 4 -20.05 13.65 8.78
C ALA A 4 -19.16 12.40 8.88
N THR A 5 -18.94 11.72 7.75
CA THR A 5 -18.00 10.60 7.69
C THR A 5 -16.57 11.13 7.77
N PRO A 6 -15.70 10.52 8.59
CA PRO A 6 -14.29 10.90 8.68
C PRO A 6 -13.62 10.96 7.31
N PHE A 7 -12.68 11.89 7.14
CA PHE A 7 -11.86 11.96 5.94
C PHE A 7 -11.03 10.68 5.82
N GLN A 8 -11.08 10.05 4.66
CA GLN A 8 -10.39 8.77 4.40
C GLN A 8 -9.15 9.01 3.55
N PHE A 9 -8.00 8.60 4.08
CA PHE A 9 -6.71 8.72 3.42
C PHE A 9 -6.11 7.33 3.19
N LEU A 10 -5.74 7.04 1.94
CA LEU A 10 -5.10 5.78 1.59
C LEU A 10 -3.70 6.05 1.03
N TYR A 11 -2.69 5.61 1.76
CA TYR A 11 -1.30 5.72 1.34
C TYR A 11 -0.90 4.53 0.46
N MET A 12 -0.39 4.81 -0.75
CA MET A 12 0.20 3.79 -1.61
C MET A 12 1.66 3.57 -1.22
N SER A 13 1.93 2.44 -0.56
CA SER A 13 3.27 2.08 -0.12
C SER A 13 3.96 1.13 -1.12
N GLY A 14 4.07 -0.16 -0.78
CA GLY A 14 4.58 -1.20 -1.66
C GLY A 14 4.89 -2.48 -0.88
N ALA A 15 4.88 -3.62 -1.57
CA ALA A 15 5.06 -4.94 -0.98
C ALA A 15 6.36 -5.12 -0.17
N THR A 16 7.39 -4.29 -0.42
CA THR A 16 8.68 -4.34 0.26
C THR A 16 8.82 -3.33 1.40
N ALA A 17 7.77 -2.59 1.74
CA ALA A 17 7.83 -1.60 2.82
C ALA A 17 8.00 -2.25 4.19
N VAL A 18 8.91 -1.71 5.00
CA VAL A 18 9.25 -2.25 6.33
C VAL A 18 9.03 -1.18 7.38
N ARG A 19 8.03 -1.39 8.25
CA ARG A 19 7.65 -0.46 9.32
C ARG A 19 8.66 -0.43 10.47
N ASP A 20 9.24 -1.59 10.79
CA ASP A 20 10.25 -1.68 11.84
C ASP A 20 11.57 -1.07 11.37
N GLN A 21 11.87 0.11 11.90
CA GLN A 21 13.07 0.86 11.56
C GLN A 21 14.36 0.24 12.14
N SER A 22 14.25 -0.77 13.02
CA SER A 22 15.40 -1.52 13.52
C SER A 22 15.81 -2.68 12.59
N THR A 23 14.98 -3.02 11.59
CA THR A 23 15.26 -4.09 10.65
C THR A 23 16.48 -3.76 9.79
N LYS A 24 17.46 -4.68 9.77
CA LYS A 24 18.66 -4.57 8.94
C LYS A 24 18.38 -5.16 7.55
N LEU A 25 18.39 -4.29 6.54
CA LEU A 25 18.19 -4.67 5.14
C LEU A 25 19.47 -4.40 4.35
N GLU A 26 19.93 -5.41 3.63
CA GLU A 26 21.07 -5.31 2.73
C GLU A 26 20.62 -5.00 1.30
N GLY A 27 21.47 -4.36 0.50
CA GLY A 27 21.25 -4.10 -0.91
C GLY A 27 20.80 -2.66 -1.25
N PRO A 28 20.74 -2.34 -2.56
CA PRO A 28 20.62 -0.95 -3.03
C PRO A 28 19.28 -0.29 -2.70
N SER A 29 18.21 -1.07 -2.50
CA SER A 29 16.86 -0.56 -2.24
C SER A 29 16.48 -0.53 -0.75
N SER A 30 17.37 -0.95 0.14
CA SER A 30 17.13 -1.07 1.59
C SER A 30 16.55 0.21 2.22
N ARG A 31 17.16 1.35 1.89
CA ARG A 31 16.70 2.66 2.39
C ARG A 31 15.30 3.01 1.91
N SER A 32 14.95 2.64 0.67
CA SER A 32 13.60 2.90 0.14
C SER A 32 12.54 2.07 0.86
N HIS A 33 12.85 0.81 1.19
CA HIS A 33 11.96 -0.08 1.93
C HIS A 33 11.65 0.45 3.33
N LEU A 34 12.68 0.90 4.06
CA LEU A 34 12.52 1.51 5.38
C LEU A 34 11.76 2.84 5.31
N MET A 35 12.13 3.72 4.36
CA MET A 35 11.46 5.00 4.16
C MET A 35 9.96 4.85 3.88
N ARG A 36 9.56 3.89 3.04
CA ARG A 36 8.13 3.62 2.77
C ARG A 36 7.39 3.18 4.04
N GLY A 37 7.98 2.30 4.83
CA GLY A 37 7.38 1.85 6.08
C GLY A 37 7.37 2.91 7.19
N ASP A 38 8.34 3.83 7.20
CA ASP A 38 8.32 4.98 8.10
C ASP A 38 7.15 5.92 7.78
N VAL A 39 6.89 6.16 6.49
CA VAL A 39 5.69 6.91 6.07
C VAL A 39 4.40 6.20 6.46
N GLU A 40 4.34 4.87 6.41
CA GLU A 40 3.17 4.13 6.94
C GLU A 40 2.95 4.42 8.43
N ASN A 41 4.01 4.38 9.23
CA ASN A 41 3.93 4.69 10.67
C ASN A 41 3.43 6.12 10.90
N LEU A 42 3.95 7.10 10.16
CA LEU A 42 3.54 8.51 10.27
C LEU A 42 2.06 8.70 9.93
N VAL A 43 1.59 8.10 8.85
CA VAL A 43 0.19 8.20 8.40
C VAL A 43 -0.76 7.57 9.41
N LEU A 44 -0.41 6.41 9.97
CA LEU A 44 -1.23 5.72 10.96
C LEU A 44 -1.23 6.44 12.32
N ALA A 45 -0.08 6.96 12.74
CA ALA A 45 0.02 7.77 13.96
C ALA A 45 -0.85 9.03 13.84
N PHE A 46 -0.78 9.73 12.70
CA PHE A 46 -1.64 10.88 12.44
C PHE A 46 -3.14 10.52 12.52
N ALA A 47 -3.56 9.40 11.92
CA ALA A 47 -4.95 8.96 12.03
C ALA A 47 -5.39 8.66 13.47
N ALA A 48 -4.49 8.11 14.30
CA ALA A 48 -4.78 7.81 15.70
C ALA A 48 -4.96 9.08 16.56
N GLU A 49 -4.25 10.16 16.21
CA GLU A 49 -4.28 11.44 16.95
C GLU A 49 -5.43 12.36 16.53
N HIS A 50 -6.02 12.16 15.36
CA HIS A 50 -7.00 13.06 14.76
C HIS A 50 -8.39 12.43 14.60
N ALA A 51 -9.27 12.68 15.58
CA ALA A 51 -10.69 12.26 15.57
C ALA A 51 -11.46 12.92 14.41
N GLY A 52 -11.47 12.25 13.26
CA GLY A 52 -12.00 12.80 11.99
C GLY A 52 -11.16 12.41 10.78
N PHE A 53 -9.99 11.81 11.00
CA PHE A 53 -9.12 11.25 9.98
C PHE A 53 -9.05 9.74 10.14
N LYS A 54 -9.29 9.01 9.06
CA LYS A 54 -9.04 7.56 8.97
C LYS A 54 -7.98 7.34 7.92
N ALA A 55 -6.98 6.54 8.25
CA ALA A 55 -5.95 6.18 7.31
C ALA A 55 -5.72 4.67 7.21
N GLY A 56 -5.31 4.26 6.02
CA GLY A 56 -4.75 2.93 5.76
C GLY A 56 -3.59 3.04 4.78
N SER A 57 -2.82 1.96 4.66
CA SER A 57 -1.77 1.82 3.66
C SER A 57 -2.05 0.60 2.79
N VAL A 58 -1.92 0.71 1.47
CA VAL A 58 -1.93 -0.46 0.58
C VAL A 58 -0.51 -0.85 0.21
N LYS A 59 -0.24 -2.16 0.12
CA LYS A 59 1.07 -2.72 -0.24
C LYS A 59 1.00 -3.52 -1.53
N PRO A 60 0.77 -2.87 -2.68
CA PRO A 60 0.74 -3.57 -3.94
C PRO A 60 2.11 -4.19 -4.23
N GLY A 61 2.06 -5.32 -4.93
CA GLY A 61 3.21 -5.88 -5.61
C GLY A 61 3.62 -5.05 -6.84
N LEU A 62 4.26 -5.69 -7.82
CA LEU A 62 4.56 -5.07 -9.10
C LEU A 62 3.27 -4.72 -9.84
N ILE A 63 3.08 -3.43 -10.15
CA ILE A 63 1.91 -2.93 -10.87
C ILE A 63 2.25 -2.81 -12.35
N LYS A 64 1.42 -3.40 -13.21
CA LYS A 64 1.58 -3.36 -14.68
C LYS A 64 0.25 -3.25 -15.39
N LYS A 65 0.26 -2.83 -16.66
CA LYS A 65 -0.95 -2.94 -17.49
C LYS A 65 -1.30 -4.41 -17.66
N ARG A 66 -2.59 -4.74 -17.68
CA ARG A 66 -3.03 -6.14 -17.85
C ARG A 66 -2.41 -6.85 -19.06
N ALA A 67 -2.26 -6.14 -20.17
CA ALA A 67 -1.66 -6.68 -21.40
C ALA A 67 -0.17 -7.07 -21.24
N GLU A 68 0.54 -6.48 -20.27
CA GLU A 68 1.97 -6.70 -20.02
C GLU A 68 2.22 -7.81 -18.98
N LEU A 69 1.18 -8.28 -18.29
CA LEU A 69 1.31 -9.31 -17.24
C LEU A 69 1.88 -10.64 -17.74
N PRO A 70 1.43 -11.21 -18.88
CA PRO A 70 1.91 -12.52 -19.32
C PRO A 70 3.42 -12.62 -19.50
N GLU A 71 4.07 -11.53 -19.92
CA GLU A 71 5.51 -11.47 -20.15
C GLU A 71 6.32 -11.37 -18.85
N LEU A 72 5.72 -10.78 -17.81
CA LEU A 72 6.40 -10.46 -16.54
C LEU A 72 6.12 -11.48 -15.44
N LEU A 73 4.98 -12.18 -15.50
CA LEU A 73 4.61 -13.22 -14.53
C LEU A 73 5.74 -14.23 -14.29
N PRO A 74 6.43 -14.79 -15.31
CA PRO A 74 7.49 -15.77 -15.06
C PRO A 74 8.66 -15.20 -14.24
N THR A 75 9.00 -13.93 -14.46
CA THR A 75 10.10 -13.25 -13.75
C THR A 75 9.67 -12.87 -12.34
N ALA A 76 8.44 -12.38 -12.19
CA ALA A 76 7.91 -12.01 -10.89
C ALA A 76 7.72 -13.25 -9.99
N GLU A 77 7.12 -14.32 -10.51
CA GLU A 77 6.96 -15.60 -9.82
C GLU A 77 8.31 -16.18 -9.38
N LYS A 78 9.31 -16.20 -10.27
CA LYS A 78 10.66 -16.66 -9.95
C LYS A 78 11.31 -15.90 -8.80
N ASN A 79 11.02 -14.60 -8.67
CA ASN A 79 11.57 -13.75 -7.61
C ASN A 79 10.64 -13.62 -6.40
N GLY A 80 9.50 -14.34 -6.37
CA GLY A 80 8.51 -14.24 -5.31
C GLY A 80 7.84 -12.86 -5.22
N TRP A 81 7.82 -12.12 -6.32
CA TRP A 81 7.22 -10.79 -6.37
C TRP A 81 5.74 -10.90 -6.71
N PRO A 82 4.83 -10.54 -5.79
CA PRO A 82 3.42 -10.44 -6.13
C PRO A 82 3.28 -9.43 -7.27
N THR A 83 2.40 -9.72 -8.24
CA THR A 83 2.14 -8.85 -9.39
C THR A 83 0.65 -8.60 -9.48
N ILE A 84 0.25 -7.38 -9.84
CA ILE A 84 -1.15 -6.98 -9.94
C ILE A 84 -1.36 -6.11 -11.18
N ALA A 85 -2.51 -6.25 -11.85
CA ALA A 85 -2.87 -5.33 -12.92
C ALA A 85 -3.17 -3.95 -12.32
N LEU A 86 -2.81 -2.89 -13.05
CA LEU A 86 -3.12 -1.51 -12.65
C LEU A 86 -4.63 -1.33 -12.41
N GLU A 87 -5.45 -1.90 -13.29
CA GLU A 87 -6.90 -1.82 -13.23
C GLU A 87 -7.44 -2.47 -11.94
N ASP A 88 -6.90 -3.63 -11.56
CA ASP A 88 -7.29 -4.34 -10.34
C ASP A 88 -6.83 -3.58 -9.09
N CYS A 89 -5.61 -3.04 -9.11
CA CYS A 89 -5.09 -2.23 -8.01
C CYS A 89 -5.94 -0.97 -7.81
N CYS A 90 -6.25 -0.23 -8.88
CA CYS A 90 -7.13 0.93 -8.82
C CYS A 90 -8.54 0.56 -8.35
N SER A 91 -9.10 -0.53 -8.86
CA SER A 91 -10.44 -0.99 -8.45
C SER A 91 -10.48 -1.31 -6.96
N ALA A 92 -9.48 -2.04 -6.44
CA ALA A 92 -9.40 -2.37 -5.02
C ALA A 92 -9.23 -1.11 -4.14
N MET A 93 -8.39 -0.17 -4.56
CA MET A 93 -8.20 1.10 -3.82
C MET A 93 -9.48 1.95 -3.79
N LEU A 94 -10.20 2.04 -4.92
CA LEU A 94 -11.47 2.76 -4.99
C LEU A 94 -12.54 2.09 -4.12
N ASP A 95 -12.60 0.77 -4.14
CA ASP A 95 -13.53 0.00 -3.31
C ASP A 95 -13.32 0.28 -1.81
N VAL A 96 -12.07 0.26 -1.36
CA VAL A 96 -11.71 0.60 0.03
C VAL A 96 -12.11 2.03 0.39
N VAL A 97 -11.91 3.00 -0.50
CA VAL A 97 -12.28 4.40 -0.24
C VAL A 97 -13.80 4.60 -0.21
N ILE A 98 -14.55 3.91 -1.08
CA ILE A 98 -16.01 4.03 -1.19
C ILE A 98 -16.70 3.31 -0.02
N ASN A 99 -16.30 2.07 0.28
CA ASN A 99 -16.96 1.22 1.28
C ASN A 99 -16.38 1.42 2.69
N GLY A 100 -15.21 2.04 2.80
CA GLY A 100 -14.52 2.30 4.05
C GLY A 100 -13.53 1.20 4.46
N PHE A 101 -12.61 1.55 5.36
CA PHE A 101 -11.64 0.60 5.92
C PHE A 101 -12.32 -0.37 6.90
N GLU A 102 -12.54 -1.64 6.51
CA GLU A 102 -12.96 -2.70 7.45
C GLU A 102 -11.80 -3.22 8.31
N LYS A 103 -10.59 -3.25 7.75
CA LYS A 103 -9.31 -3.64 8.36
C LYS A 103 -8.18 -2.86 7.68
N GLU A 104 -6.99 -2.87 8.28
CA GLU A 104 -5.79 -2.35 7.62
C GLU A 104 -5.64 -3.03 6.24
N PRO A 105 -5.73 -2.29 5.13
CA PRO A 105 -5.74 -2.88 3.81
C PRO A 105 -4.35 -3.49 3.54
N LEU A 106 -4.33 -4.67 2.93
CA LEU A 106 -3.15 -5.51 2.74
C LEU A 106 -1.96 -4.76 2.12
#